data_AF-A0A6B1EJ52-F1
#
_entry.id   AF-A0A6B1EJ52-F1
#
_cell.length_a   1.000
_cell.length_b   1.000
_cell.length_c   1.000
_cell.angle_alpha   90.00
_cell.angle_beta   90.00
_cell.angle_gamma   90.00
#
_symmetry.space_group_name_H-M   'P 1'
#
loop_
_entity.id
_entity.type
_entity.pdbx_description
1 polymer ?
#
loop_
_entity_poly.entity_id
_entity_poly.type
_entity_poly.pdbx_seq_one_letter_code
_entity_poly.pdbx_strand_id
1 'polypeptide(L)'
;MTAARVQGSAALRIDEIYRYSNEHWGEAQADAYITGLFNAFDKIAGGGVMSRPIPAEFGVDGYFFRYKKHFVYWKWLTNGDVGIVTVLHERMHQFGRFQEDFPK
;
A
#
# COMPACT_ATOMS: atom_id res chain seq x y z
N MET A 1 12.14 13.72 10.69
CA MET A 1 10.93 12.88 10.79
C MET A 1 10.79 12.17 9.46
N THR A 2 10.68 10.85 9.47
CA THR A 2 10.40 10.07 8.26
C THR A 2 8.92 10.20 7.93
N ALA A 3 8.60 10.68 6.74
CA ALA A 3 7.22 10.80 6.27
C ALA A 3 6.83 9.64 5.34
N ALA A 4 5.56 9.26 5.33
CA ALA A 4 5.00 8.41 4.30
C ALA A 4 4.63 9.24 3.05
N ARG A 5 5.02 8.77 1.87
CA ARG A 5 4.77 9.40 0.57
C ARG A 5 3.98 8.44 -0.31
N VAL A 6 2.75 8.79 -0.63
CA VAL A 6 1.91 8.01 -1.55
C VAL A 6 2.30 8.33 -2.99
N GLN A 7 2.71 7.30 -3.74
CA GLN A 7 3.03 7.45 -5.17
C GLN A 7 1.75 7.47 -6.02
N GLY A 8 1.85 7.97 -7.25
CA GLY A 8 0.69 8.16 -8.13
C GLY A 8 -0.11 6.87 -8.39
N SER A 9 0.56 5.75 -8.63
CA SER A 9 -0.06 4.42 -8.76
C SER A 9 -0.82 4.01 -7.50
N ALA A 10 -0.23 4.21 -6.32
CA ALA A 10 -0.89 3.95 -5.04
C ALA A 10 -2.11 4.85 -4.81
N ALA A 11 -2.04 6.12 -5.19
CA ALA A 11 -3.16 7.06 -5.05
C ALA A 11 -4.38 6.59 -5.86
N LEU A 12 -4.18 6.20 -7.12
CA LEU A 12 -5.25 5.65 -7.96
C LEU A 12 -5.90 4.40 -7.34
N ARG A 13 -5.10 3.50 -6.76
CA ARG A 13 -5.62 2.32 -6.07
C ARG A 13 -6.40 2.68 -4.82
N ILE A 14 -5.93 3.65 -4.04
CA ILE A 14 -6.62 4.12 -2.84
C ILE A 14 -8.00 4.71 -3.20
N ASP A 15 -8.08 5.49 -4.29
CA ASP A 15 -9.35 6.03 -4.79
C ASP A 15 -10.31 4.91 -5.23
N GLU A 16 -9.81 3.88 -5.92
CA GLU A 16 -10.59 2.69 -6.29
C GLU A 16 -11.13 1.97 -5.04
N ILE A 17 -10.31 1.82 -4.00
CA ILE A 17 -10.70 1.21 -2.72
C ILE A 17 -11.80 2.03 -2.05
N TYR A 18 -11.66 3.36 -2.02
CA TYR A 18 -12.66 4.24 -1.44
C TYR A 18 -14.00 4.12 -2.16
N ARG A 19 -13.99 4.29 -3.50
CA ARG A 19 -15.20 4.23 -4.33
C ARG A 19 -15.91 2.89 -4.15
N TYR A 20 -15.18 1.78 -4.27
CA TYR A 20 -15.75 0.44 -4.07
C TYR A 20 -16.33 0.29 -2.66
N SER A 21 -15.61 0.75 -1.64
CA SER A 21 -16.08 0.62 -0.26
C SER A 21 -17.34 1.45 0.00
N ASN A 22 -17.41 2.65 -0.56
CA ASN A 22 -18.56 3.54 -0.45
C ASN A 22 -19.79 2.95 -1.15
N GLU A 23 -19.62 2.45 -2.38
CA GLU A 23 -20.69 1.82 -3.16
C GLU A 23 -21.31 0.59 -2.47
N HIS A 24 -20.51 -0.18 -1.72
CA HIS A 24 -20.96 -1.45 -1.13
C HIS A 24 -21.39 -1.33 0.34
N TRP A 25 -20.82 -0.39 1.09
CA TRP A 25 -21.03 -0.30 2.54
C TRP A 25 -21.26 1.13 3.06
N GLY A 26 -21.28 2.13 2.19
CA GLY A 26 -21.51 3.53 2.53
C GLY A 26 -20.27 4.29 2.99
N GLU A 27 -20.42 5.61 3.04
CA GLU A 27 -19.34 6.58 3.23
C GLU A 27 -18.59 6.37 4.56
N ALA A 28 -19.32 6.19 5.66
CA ALA A 28 -18.72 5.98 6.97
C ALA A 28 -17.76 4.76 6.99
N GLN A 29 -18.11 3.70 6.27
CA GLN A 29 -17.26 2.51 6.19
C GLN A 29 -16.04 2.75 5.31
N ALA A 30 -16.19 3.51 4.22
CA ALA A 30 -15.11 3.88 3.32
C ALA A 30 -14.10 4.80 4.02
N ASP A 31 -14.57 5.85 4.68
CA ASP A 31 -13.75 6.80 5.45
C ASP A 31 -12.97 6.09 6.55
N ALA A 32 -13.62 5.23 7.33
CA ALA A 32 -12.97 4.47 8.38
C ALA A 32 -11.90 3.51 7.83
N TYR A 33 -12.13 2.94 6.65
CA TYR A 33 -11.17 2.06 6.00
C TYR A 33 -9.93 2.83 5.53
N ILE A 34 -10.13 3.94 4.81
CA ILE A 34 -9.03 4.76 4.28
C ILE A 34 -8.25 5.44 5.41
N THR A 35 -8.93 6.01 6.40
CA THR A 35 -8.27 6.62 7.59
C THR A 35 -7.39 5.57 8.30
N GLY A 36 -7.91 4.36 8.49
CA GLY A 36 -7.13 3.29 9.10
C GLY A 36 -5.95 2.82 8.25
N LEU A 37 -6.05 2.92 6.91
CA LEU A 37 -4.96 2.62 5.99
C LEU A 37 -3.84 3.66 6.10
N PHE A 38 -4.16 4.96 6.09
CA PHE A 38 -3.17 6.03 6.27
C PHE A 38 -2.51 5.98 7.66
N ASN A 39 -3.29 5.71 8.72
CA ASN A 39 -2.73 5.49 10.06
C ASN A 39 -1.74 4.32 10.12
N ALA A 40 -1.86 3.32 9.24
CA ALA A 40 -0.89 2.24 9.14
C ALA A 40 0.39 2.70 8.41
N PHE A 41 0.28 3.60 7.43
CA PHE A 41 1.45 4.15 6.73
C PHE A 41 2.37 4.92 7.68
N ASP A 42 1.80 5.74 8.56
CA ASP A 42 2.58 6.53 9.53
C ASP A 42 3.37 5.66 10.51
N LYS A 43 2.93 4.42 10.73
CA LYS A 43 3.58 3.48 11.65
C LYS A 43 4.72 2.69 11.02
N ILE A 44 4.90 2.76 9.70
CA ILE A 44 5.93 1.97 8.99
C ILE A 44 7.32 2.34 9.49
N ALA A 45 7.64 3.63 9.51
CA ALA A 45 8.98 4.13 9.84
C ALA A 45 9.44 3.74 11.26
N GLY A 46 8.50 3.70 12.21
CA GLY A 46 8.75 3.31 13.60
C GLY A 46 8.69 1.80 13.85
N GLY A 47 8.52 0.97 12.82
CA GLY A 47 8.36 -0.48 12.98
C GLY A 47 7.03 -0.89 13.62
N GLY A 48 6.04 0.01 13.69
CA GLY A 48 4.72 -0.26 14.24
C GLY A 48 3.84 -1.15 13.36
N VAL A 49 4.36 -1.57 12.20
CA VAL A 49 3.74 -2.54 11.29
C VAL A 49 4.74 -3.63 10.94
N MET A 50 4.38 -4.88 11.17
CA MET A 50 5.21 -6.02 10.78
C MET A 50 5.20 -6.20 9.26
N SER A 51 6.25 -5.71 8.61
CA SER A 51 6.45 -5.83 7.17
C SER A 51 7.33 -7.03 6.83
N ARG A 52 7.06 -7.63 5.67
CA ARG A 52 7.86 -8.72 5.09
C ARG A 52 8.62 -8.20 3.87
N PRO A 53 9.85 -8.65 3.62
CA PRO A 53 10.56 -8.28 2.40
C PRO A 53 9.82 -8.86 1.18
N ILE A 54 9.84 -8.13 0.07
CA ILE A 54 9.43 -8.66 -1.22
C ILE A 54 10.46 -9.72 -1.65
N PRO A 55 10.05 -10.93 -2.07
CA PRO A 55 10.98 -11.95 -2.53
C PRO A 55 11.88 -11.44 -3.67
N ALA A 56 13.19 -11.73 -3.59
CA ALA A 56 14.18 -11.24 -4.54
C ALA A 56 13.93 -11.68 -6.00
N GLU A 57 13.21 -12.78 -6.21
CA GLU A 57 12.79 -13.28 -7.53
C GLU A 57 11.94 -12.28 -8.33
N PHE A 58 11.30 -11.32 -7.65
CA PHE A 58 10.55 -10.24 -8.31
C PHE A 58 11.45 -9.11 -8.82
N GLY A 59 12.74 -9.10 -8.46
CA GLY A 59 13.73 -8.12 -8.93
C GLY A 59 13.48 -6.70 -8.43
N VAL A 60 12.73 -6.53 -7.33
CA VAL A 60 12.41 -5.23 -6.74
C VAL A 60 12.75 -5.21 -5.25
N ASP A 61 13.40 -4.15 -4.81
CA ASP A 61 13.68 -3.91 -3.40
C ASP A 61 12.48 -3.23 -2.73
N GLY A 62 12.02 -3.84 -1.65
CA GLY A 62 10.93 -3.28 -0.86
C GLY A 62 10.35 -4.28 0.11
N TYR A 63 9.27 -3.83 0.73
CA TYR A 63 8.56 -4.57 1.74
C TYR A 63 7.07 -4.50 1.47
N PHE A 64 6.33 -5.42 2.07
CA PHE A 64 4.88 -5.39 2.07
C PHE A 64 4.32 -5.81 3.41
N PHE A 65 3.11 -5.36 3.70
CA PHE A 65 2.32 -5.84 4.82
C PHE A 65 0.85 -5.94 4.43
N ARG A 66 0.10 -6.72 5.20
CA ARG A 66 -1.34 -6.85 5.01
C ARG A 66 -2.09 -5.86 5.90
N TYR A 67 -2.90 -5.01 5.29
CA TYR A 67 -3.91 -4.20 5.95
C TYR A 67 -5.30 -4.75 5.63
N LYS A 68 -5.90 -5.49 6.56
CA LYS A 68 -7.20 -6.15 6.38
C LYS A 68 -7.24 -6.96 5.07
N LYS A 69 -7.97 -6.47 4.07
CA LYS A 69 -8.20 -7.11 2.76
C LYS A 69 -7.22 -6.68 1.68
N HIS A 70 -6.27 -5.81 2.00
CA HIS A 70 -5.31 -5.25 1.06
C HIS A 70 -3.87 -5.51 1.50
N PHE A 71 -2.97 -5.60 0.53
CA PHE A 71 -1.53 -5.62 0.71
C PHE A 71 -0.97 -4.25 0.30
N VAL A 72 -0.21 -3.66 1.21
CA VAL A 72 0.47 -2.39 1.01
C VAL A 72 1.91 -2.70 0.71
N TYR A 73 2.39 -2.22 -0.44
CA TYR A 73 3.78 -2.33 -0.83
C TYR A 73 4.49 -1.00 -0.67
N TRP A 74 5.68 -1.03 -0.08
CA TRP A 74 6.42 0.17 0.23
C TRP A 74 7.93 -0.07 0.15
N LYS A 75 8.70 1.02 0.02
CA LYS A 75 10.16 1.00 0.07
C LYS A 75 10.71 2.24 0.75
N TRP A 76 11.97 2.19 1.15
CA TRP A 76 12.70 3.39 1.53
C TRP A 76 13.01 4.23 0.29
N LEU A 77 12.76 5.52 0.38
CA LEU A 77 13.18 6.50 -0.61
C LEU A 77 14.60 6.98 -0.29
N THR A 78 15.28 7.55 -1.28
CA THR A 78 16.68 8.02 -1.13
C THR A 78 16.85 9.10 -0.07
N ASN A 79 15.78 9.85 0.23
CA ASN A 79 15.74 10.86 1.28
C ASN A 79 15.41 10.30 2.68
N GLY A 80 15.27 8.98 2.82
CA GLY A 80 14.91 8.33 4.08
C GLY A 80 13.41 8.34 4.41
N ASP A 81 12.55 8.80 3.50
CA ASP A 81 11.09 8.69 3.61
C ASP A 81 10.61 7.28 3.25
N VAL A 82 9.39 6.94 3.69
CA VAL A 82 8.69 5.73 3.28
C VAL A 82 7.89 6.04 2.01
N GLY A 83 8.17 5.35 0.91
CA GLY A 83 7.39 5.43 -0.32
C GLY A 83 6.36 4.32 -0.39
N ILE A 84 5.06 4.66 -0.39
CA ILE A 84 3.97 3.72 -0.67
C ILE A 84 3.82 3.60 -2.18
N VAL A 85 4.16 2.43 -2.73
CA VAL A 85 4.29 2.22 -4.17
C VAL A 85 2.98 1.75 -4.79
N THR A 86 2.28 0.82 -4.15
CA THR A 86 0.94 0.38 -4.58
C THR A 86 0.18 -0.27 -3.43
N VAL A 87 -1.14 -0.35 -3.57
CA VAL A 87 -2.04 -1.05 -2.64
C VAL A 87 -2.90 -2.02 -3.44
N LEU A 88 -2.76 -3.32 -3.20
CA LEU A 88 -3.43 -4.37 -3.96
C LEU A 88 -4.43 -5.13 -3.09
N HIS A 89 -5.60 -5.45 -3.62
CA HIS A 89 -6.56 -6.29 -2.90
C HIS A 89 -6.05 -7.75 -2.82
N GLU A 90 -6.39 -8.48 -1.75
CA GLU A 90 -5.91 -9.85 -1.50
C GLU A 90 -6.28 -10.83 -2.62
N ARG A 91 -7.39 -10.57 -3.30
CA ARG A 91 -7.89 -11.36 -4.44
C ARG A 91 -7.23 -10.99 -5.79
N MET A 92 -6.36 -9.98 -5.82
CA MET A 92 -5.69 -9.53 -7.06
C MET A 92 -4.34 -10.21 -7.33
N HIS A 93 -3.86 -11.16 -6.51
CA HIS A 93 -2.66 -11.94 -6.84
C HIS A 93 -3.02 -13.15 -7.73
N GLN A 94 -2.31 -13.43 -8.85
CA GLN A 94 -0.89 -13.80 -8.82
C GLN A 94 0.00 -13.55 -10.08
N PHE A 95 -0.41 -13.07 -11.27
CA PHE A 95 0.50 -13.21 -12.46
C PHE A 95 0.69 -12.05 -13.46
N GLY A 96 0.09 -10.86 -13.30
CA GLY A 96 0.21 -9.80 -14.33
C GLY A 96 0.66 -8.41 -13.86
N ARG A 97 0.02 -7.87 -12.81
CA ARG A 97 0.09 -6.42 -12.53
C ARG A 97 1.26 -5.96 -11.65
N PHE A 98 1.90 -6.87 -10.92
CA PHE A 98 2.99 -6.51 -10.01
C PHE A 98 4.16 -5.85 -10.76
N GLN A 99 4.45 -6.28 -12.00
CA GLN A 99 5.53 -5.70 -12.80
C GLN A 99 5.16 -4.35 -13.46
N GLU A 100 3.87 -4.03 -13.61
CA GLU A 100 3.42 -2.75 -14.21
C GLU A 100 3.55 -1.58 -13.23
N ASP A 101 3.15 -1.80 -11.97
CA ASP A 101 3.21 -0.77 -10.92
C ASP A 101 4.63 -0.58 -10.34
N PHE A 102 5.54 -1.53 -10.60
CA PHE A 102 6.95 -1.49 -10.19
C PHE A 102 7.88 -1.54 -11.41
N PRO A 103 8.09 -0.43 -12.13
CA PRO A 103 9.14 -0.37 -13.14
C PRO A 103 10.52 -0.61 -12.49
N LYS A 104 11.36 -1.37 -13.20
CA LYS A 104 12.75 -1.67 -12.82
C LYS A 104 13.60 -0.41 -12.64
#